data_AF-A0ABD0YDM6-F1
#
_entry.id   AF-A0ABD0YDM6-F1
#
_cell.length_a   1.000
_cell.length_b   1.000
_cell.length_c   1.000
_cell.angle_alpha   90.00
_cell.angle_beta   90.00
_cell.angle_gamma   90.00
#
_symmetry.space_group_name_H-M   'P 1'
#
loop_
_entity.id
_entity.type
_entity.pdbx_description
1 polymer ?
#
loop_
_entity_poly.entity_id
_entity_poly.type
_entity_poly.pdbx_seq_one_letter_code
_entity_poly.pdbx_strand_id
1 'polypeptide(L)'
;VPINIRNLISAKRRARSKWQRSRYPSDRSHFEDLARELRNELSIFRAAYYDTYVSSLSPKDQSLWTATKRLLNYHTIPSPLLRQDNSRTRSDEEKVEVFHSRISSIFQPFPDTDPVHTSQVYEFLDSPLPLSLPPRSFTPSEVSFIISRLPNRKSPGYDLITAPILKHLPRRVLIFLTYIFNTVLRTTHFPLI
;
A
#
# COMPACT_ATOMS: atom_id res chain seq x y z
N VAL A 1 -2.56 -30.56 7.06
CA VAL A 1 -3.95 -30.65 6.56
C VAL A 1 -4.10 -31.94 5.76
N PRO A 2 -4.95 -32.87 6.23
CA PRO A 2 -5.29 -34.14 5.58
C PRO A 2 -5.63 -34.04 4.09
N ILE A 3 -5.38 -35.12 3.35
CA ILE A 3 -5.56 -35.19 1.88
C ILE A 3 -7.03 -35.01 1.46
N ASN A 4 -7.96 -35.59 2.22
CA ASN A 4 -9.41 -35.42 2.03
C ASN A 4 -9.83 -33.94 2.07
N ILE A 5 -9.36 -33.17 3.06
CA ILE A 5 -9.67 -31.74 3.19
C ILE A 5 -9.06 -30.94 2.03
N ARG A 6 -7.84 -31.27 1.59
CA ARG A 6 -7.23 -30.63 0.41
C ARG A 6 -8.04 -30.88 -0.86
N ASN A 7 -8.52 -32.11 -1.04
CA ASN A 7 -9.37 -32.48 -2.17
C ASN A 7 -10.70 -31.70 -2.14
N LEU A 8 -11.36 -31.60 -0.98
CA LEU A 8 -12.58 -30.81 -0.80
C LEU A 8 -12.38 -29.31 -1.07
N ILE A 9 -11.25 -28.74 -0.65
CA ILE A 9 -10.90 -27.34 -0.98
C ILE A 9 -10.79 -27.16 -2.49
N SER A 10 -10.14 -28.10 -3.19
CA SER A 10 -9.98 -28.05 -4.63
C SER A 10 -11.33 -28.19 -5.35
N ALA A 11 -12.18 -29.12 -4.92
CA ALA A 11 -13.52 -29.36 -5.47
C ALA A 11 -14.42 -28.13 -5.27
N LYS A 12 -14.45 -27.56 -4.05
CA LYS A 12 -15.19 -26.32 -3.74
C LYS A 12 -14.74 -25.16 -4.63
N ARG A 13 -13.44 -24.98 -4.84
CA ARG A 13 -12.91 -23.92 -5.73
C ARG A 13 -13.36 -24.12 -7.17
N ARG A 14 -13.30 -25.35 -7.69
CA ARG A 14 -13.80 -25.69 -9.04
C ARG A 14 -15.29 -25.41 -9.17
N ALA A 15 -16.11 -25.84 -8.20
CA ALA A 15 -17.54 -25.60 -8.18
C ALA A 15 -17.88 -24.10 -8.15
N ARG A 16 -17.15 -23.30 -7.34
CA ARG A 16 -17.28 -21.83 -7.33
C ARG A 16 -16.97 -21.22 -8.69
N SER A 17 -15.87 -21.62 -9.33
CA SER A 17 -15.51 -21.12 -10.67
C SER A 17 -16.56 -21.49 -11.71
N LYS A 18 -17.14 -22.69 -11.63
CA LYS A 18 -18.24 -23.11 -12.52
C LYS A 18 -19.48 -22.26 -12.32
N TRP A 19 -19.96 -22.12 -11.08
CA TRP A 19 -21.12 -21.27 -10.74
C TRP A 19 -20.92 -19.80 -11.15
N GLN A 20 -19.73 -19.24 -10.96
CA GLN A 20 -19.46 -17.85 -11.35
C GLN A 20 -19.60 -17.61 -12.86
N ARG A 21 -19.30 -18.62 -13.68
CA ARG A 21 -19.47 -18.57 -15.15
C ARG A 21 -20.90 -18.84 -15.58
N SER A 22 -21.51 -19.90 -15.04
CA SER A 22 -22.81 -20.39 -15.52
C SER A 22 -24.01 -19.66 -14.90
N ARG A 23 -23.87 -19.17 -13.66
CA ARG A 23 -24.94 -18.55 -12.85
C ARG A 23 -26.19 -19.43 -12.64
N TYR A 24 -26.12 -20.74 -12.91
CA TYR A 24 -27.25 -21.64 -12.71
C TYR A 24 -27.49 -21.98 -11.22
N PRO A 25 -28.76 -22.14 -10.79
CA PRO A 25 -29.10 -22.54 -9.42
C PRO A 25 -28.53 -23.91 -9.01
N SER A 26 -28.46 -24.86 -9.94
CA SER A 26 -27.90 -26.21 -9.70
C SER A 26 -26.41 -26.16 -9.36
N ASP A 27 -25.63 -25.36 -10.10
CA ASP A 27 -24.20 -25.16 -9.83
C ASP A 27 -23.97 -24.40 -8.50
N ARG A 28 -24.89 -23.51 -8.12
CA ARG A 28 -24.89 -22.86 -6.81
C ARG A 28 -25.10 -23.88 -5.69
N SER A 29 -26.13 -24.72 -5.79
CA SER A 29 -26.41 -25.78 -4.81
C SER A 29 -25.20 -26.68 -4.63
N HIS A 30 -24.62 -27.16 -5.73
CA HIS A 30 -23.42 -28.01 -5.68
C HIS A 30 -22.23 -27.33 -4.98
N PHE A 31 -22.01 -26.04 -5.21
CA PHE A 31 -21.00 -25.28 -4.48
C PHE A 31 -21.32 -25.16 -2.98
N GLU A 32 -22.58 -24.88 -2.62
CA GLU A 32 -23.03 -24.76 -1.23
C GLU A 32 -22.91 -26.10 -0.48
N ASP A 33 -23.23 -27.22 -1.13
CA ASP A 33 -23.07 -28.57 -0.59
C ASP A 33 -21.61 -28.88 -0.25
N LEU A 34 -20.70 -28.66 -1.21
CA LEU A 34 -19.25 -28.83 -0.99
C LEU A 34 -18.69 -27.86 0.06
N ALA A 35 -19.26 -26.64 0.15
CA ALA A 35 -18.88 -25.67 1.17
C ALA A 35 -19.32 -26.11 2.57
N ARG A 36 -20.52 -26.71 2.71
CA ARG A 36 -21.02 -27.28 3.96
C ARG A 36 -20.21 -28.50 4.38
N GLU A 37 -19.95 -29.42 3.46
CA GLU A 37 -19.11 -30.60 3.69
C GLU A 37 -17.71 -30.20 4.19
N LEU A 38 -17.05 -29.28 3.49
CA LEU A 38 -15.75 -28.77 3.91
C LEU A 38 -15.79 -28.11 5.30
N ARG A 39 -16.87 -27.40 5.64
CA ARG A 39 -17.03 -26.75 6.95
C ARG A 39 -17.12 -27.79 8.06
N ASN A 40 -17.89 -28.86 7.84
CA ASN A 40 -18.07 -29.95 8.79
C ASN A 40 -16.75 -30.70 9.02
N GLU A 41 -16.07 -31.09 7.94
CA GLU A 41 -14.77 -31.77 8.01
C GLU A 41 -13.71 -30.91 8.70
N LEU A 42 -13.66 -29.61 8.41
CA LEU A 42 -12.77 -28.68 9.11
C LEU A 42 -13.11 -28.53 10.59
N SER A 43 -14.40 -28.58 10.95
CA SER A 43 -14.83 -28.53 12.35
C SER A 43 -14.33 -29.75 13.12
N ILE A 44 -14.53 -30.94 12.58
CA ILE A 44 -14.08 -32.20 13.18
C ILE A 44 -12.55 -32.22 13.30
N PHE A 45 -11.85 -31.88 12.22
CA PHE A 45 -10.39 -31.84 12.22
C PHE A 45 -9.83 -30.83 13.23
N ARG A 46 -10.44 -29.65 13.34
CA ARG A 46 -10.02 -28.62 14.30
C ARG A 46 -10.29 -29.04 15.75
N ALA A 47 -11.42 -29.69 16.02
CA ALA A 47 -11.72 -30.22 17.35
C ALA A 47 -10.66 -31.23 17.78
N ALA A 48 -10.43 -32.27 16.96
CA ALA A 48 -9.42 -33.29 17.25
C ALA A 48 -8.00 -32.70 17.39
N TYR A 49 -7.63 -31.77 16.51
CA TYR A 49 -6.36 -31.06 16.63
C TYR A 49 -6.27 -30.28 17.95
N TYR A 50 -7.33 -29.57 18.33
CA TYR A 50 -7.34 -28.78 19.56
C TYR A 50 -7.25 -29.66 20.80
N ASP A 51 -7.92 -30.82 20.82
CA ASP A 51 -7.81 -31.79 21.91
C ASP A 51 -6.37 -32.26 22.08
N THR A 52 -5.71 -32.67 20.99
CA THR A 52 -4.28 -33.07 21.04
C THR A 52 -3.36 -31.93 21.46
N TYR A 53 -3.65 -30.70 21.00
CA TYR A 53 -2.89 -29.51 21.35
C TYR A 53 -3.00 -29.22 22.84
N VAL A 54 -4.21 -29.22 23.41
CA VAL A 54 -4.44 -28.99 24.84
C VAL A 54 -3.76 -30.05 25.69
N SER A 55 -3.84 -31.33 25.31
CA SER A 55 -3.14 -32.42 26.01
C SER A 55 -1.62 -32.30 25.95
N SER A 56 -1.06 -31.63 24.94
CA SER A 56 0.39 -31.41 24.81
C SER A 56 0.93 -30.24 25.64
N LEU A 57 0.05 -29.41 26.23
CA LEU A 57 0.47 -28.24 26.99
C LEU A 57 1.10 -28.66 28.33
N SER A 58 2.26 -28.09 28.63
CA SER A 58 3.05 -28.39 29.82
C SER A 58 3.46 -27.11 30.52
N PRO A 59 3.40 -27.05 31.87
CA PRO A 59 3.91 -25.91 32.63
C PRO A 59 5.44 -25.84 32.64
N LYS A 60 6.14 -26.93 32.28
CA LYS A 60 7.61 -27.00 32.29
C LYS A 60 8.25 -26.35 31.07
N ASP A 61 7.58 -26.39 29.91
CA ASP A 61 8.20 -26.10 28.62
C ASP A 61 7.72 -24.77 27.98
N GLN A 62 7.25 -23.81 28.79
CA GLN A 62 6.70 -22.50 28.36
C GLN A 62 5.52 -22.56 27.36
N SER A 63 5.07 -23.76 26.95
CA SER A 63 3.99 -23.97 25.99
C SER A 63 2.66 -23.47 26.55
N LEU A 64 2.39 -23.73 27.83
CA LEU A 64 1.22 -23.20 28.54
C LEU A 64 1.20 -21.66 28.51
N TRP A 65 2.33 -21.01 28.82
CA TRP A 65 2.46 -19.55 28.82
C TRP A 65 2.25 -18.94 27.43
N THR A 66 2.79 -19.60 26.40
CA THR A 66 2.63 -19.16 25.02
C THR A 66 1.17 -19.30 24.57
N ALA A 67 0.50 -20.39 24.96
CA ALA A 67 -0.92 -20.61 24.70
C ALA A 67 -1.80 -19.55 25.38
N THR A 68 -1.55 -19.26 26.66
CA THR A 68 -2.32 -18.25 27.42
C THR A 68 -2.09 -16.85 26.88
N LYS A 69 -0.85 -16.48 26.52
CA LYS A 69 -0.55 -15.20 25.85
C LYS A 69 -1.33 -15.01 24.56
N ARG A 70 -1.39 -16.05 23.71
CA ARG A 70 -2.16 -16.03 22.45
C ARG A 70 -3.66 -15.90 22.73
N LEU A 71 -4.18 -16.63 23.72
CA LEU A 71 -5.60 -16.59 24.09
C LEU A 71 -6.03 -15.21 24.58
N LEU A 72 -5.20 -14.56 25.40
CA LEU A 72 -5.47 -13.25 25.97
C LEU A 72 -5.19 -12.09 24.99
N ASN A 73 -4.73 -12.38 23.76
CA ASN A 73 -4.25 -11.38 22.80
C ASN A 73 -3.26 -10.40 23.45
N TYR A 74 -2.33 -10.91 24.25
CA TYR A 74 -1.38 -10.05 24.95
C TYR A 74 -0.49 -9.31 23.94
N HIS A 75 -0.69 -8.00 23.84
CA HIS A 75 0.15 -7.13 23.02
C HIS A 75 1.35 -6.68 23.85
N THR A 76 2.55 -6.99 23.37
CA THR A 76 3.78 -6.42 23.94
C THR A 76 3.78 -4.93 23.65
N ILE A 77 3.75 -4.11 24.71
CA ILE A 77 3.92 -2.67 24.57
C ILE A 77 5.34 -2.44 24.06
N PRO A 78 5.55 -1.79 22.90
CA PRO A 78 6.88 -1.50 22.42
C PRO A 78 7.61 -0.63 23.44
N SER A 79 8.91 -0.86 23.60
CA SER A 79 9.73 -0.03 24.46
C SER A 79 9.68 1.44 24.00
N PRO A 80 9.70 2.41 24.93
CA PRO A 80 9.70 3.82 24.56
C PRO A 80 10.94 4.15 23.73
N LEU A 81 10.78 5.06 22.77
CA LEU A 81 11.91 5.58 22.00
C LEU A 81 12.88 6.28 22.96
N LEU A 82 14.17 6.11 22.68
CA LEU A 82 15.24 6.72 23.45
C LEU A 82 15.79 7.90 22.67
N ARG A 83 16.03 9.02 23.37
CA ARG A 83 16.84 10.11 22.84
C ARG A 83 18.30 9.69 22.76
N GLN A 84 19.13 10.53 22.14
CA GLN A 84 20.59 10.35 22.10
C GLN A 84 21.20 10.25 23.51
N ASP A 85 20.59 10.89 24.51
CA ASP A 85 21.02 10.86 25.91
C ASP A 85 20.48 9.65 26.71
N ASN A 86 19.95 8.61 26.05
CA ASN A 86 19.26 7.45 26.65
C ASN A 86 18.03 7.79 27.53
N SER A 87 17.54 9.02 27.48
CA SER A 87 16.29 9.42 28.13
C SER A 87 15.07 8.93 27.33
N ARG A 88 14.01 8.53 28.04
CA ARG A 88 12.78 8.00 27.42
C ARG A 88 11.88 9.14 26.95
N THR A 89 11.38 9.06 25.72
CA THR A 89 10.35 9.98 25.20
C THR A 89 9.01 9.75 25.88
N ARG A 90 8.31 10.81 26.29
CA ARG A 90 7.02 10.73 26.99
C ARG A 90 5.84 11.16 26.11
N SER A 91 6.01 12.24 25.33
CA SER A 91 4.96 12.77 24.45
C SER A 91 5.13 12.28 23.01
N ASP A 92 4.10 12.46 22.17
CA ASP A 92 4.17 12.10 20.76
C ASP A 92 5.04 13.07 19.97
N GLU A 93 5.06 14.35 20.35
CA GLU A 93 5.94 15.37 19.75
C GLU A 93 7.41 15.02 19.97
N GLU A 94 7.79 14.58 21.17
CA GLU A 94 9.15 14.14 21.46
C GLU A 94 9.57 12.93 20.63
N LYS A 95 8.65 12.00 20.37
CA LYS A 95 8.91 10.84 19.50
C LYS A 95 9.16 11.29 18.06
N VAL A 96 8.35 12.23 17.56
CA VAL A 96 8.50 12.79 16.21
C VAL A 96 9.87 13.45 16.07
N GLU A 97 10.32 14.21 17.05
CA GLU A 97 11.62 14.89 17.01
C GLU A 97 12.80 13.89 16.99
N VAL A 98 12.74 12.85 17.82
CA VAL A 98 13.75 11.77 17.81
C VAL A 98 13.78 11.06 16.46
N PHE A 99 12.61 10.82 15.85
CA PHE A 99 12.55 10.25 14.51
C PHE A 99 13.10 11.20 13.45
N HIS A 100 12.70 12.48 13.49
CA HIS A 100 13.13 13.50 12.54
C HIS A 100 14.66 13.67 12.56
N SER A 101 15.26 13.83 13.73
CA SER A 101 16.71 13.94 13.89
C SER A 101 17.46 12.70 13.37
N ARG A 102 16.97 11.50 13.66
CA ARG A 102 17.56 10.23 13.17
C ARG A 102 17.44 10.10 11.65
N ILE A 103 16.29 10.41 11.08
CA ILE A 103 16.05 10.33 9.64
C ILE A 103 16.92 11.37 8.92
N SER A 104 16.92 12.62 9.41
CA SER A 104 17.74 13.70 8.85
C SER A 104 19.23 13.35 8.81
N SER A 105 19.76 12.70 9.85
CA SER A 105 21.16 12.27 9.87
C SER A 105 21.46 11.10 8.93
N ILE A 106 20.51 10.19 8.72
CA ILE A 106 20.66 9.06 7.78
C ILE A 106 20.60 9.53 6.33
N PHE A 107 19.69 10.47 6.02
CA PHE A 107 19.46 10.97 4.67
C PHE A 107 20.33 12.19 4.34
N GLN A 108 21.60 12.16 4.75
CA GLN A 108 22.58 13.14 4.27
C GLN A 108 23.20 12.64 2.96
N PRO A 109 23.40 13.53 1.97
CA PRO A 109 24.12 13.17 0.77
C PRO A 109 25.54 12.72 1.15
N PHE A 110 26.06 11.73 0.43
CA PHE A 110 27.45 11.33 0.59
C PHE A 110 28.38 12.52 0.30
N PRO A 111 29.48 12.68 1.04
CA PRO A 111 30.43 13.74 0.76
C PRO A 111 30.94 13.59 -0.67
N ASP A 112 30.99 14.73 -1.35
CA ASP A 112 31.42 14.79 -2.74
C ASP A 112 32.86 14.25 -2.86
N THR A 113 32.98 13.12 -3.55
CA THR A 113 34.24 12.36 -3.61
C THR A 113 35.10 12.84 -4.79
N ASP A 114 34.50 13.52 -5.77
CA ASP A 114 35.19 14.01 -6.97
C ASP A 114 34.72 15.41 -7.37
N PRO A 115 35.43 16.47 -6.93
CA PRO A 115 35.05 17.85 -7.24
C PRO A 115 35.11 18.18 -8.75
N VAL A 116 35.86 17.39 -9.54
CA VAL A 116 35.93 17.55 -10.99
C VAL A 116 34.62 17.05 -11.62
N HIS A 117 34.15 15.88 -11.20
CA HIS A 117 32.87 15.34 -11.66
C HIS A 117 31.71 16.27 -11.32
N THR A 118 31.69 16.80 -10.10
CA THR A 118 30.61 17.70 -9.66
C THR A 118 30.60 19.00 -10.45
N SER A 119 31.77 19.54 -10.76
CA SER A 119 31.90 20.72 -11.64
C SER A 119 31.38 20.43 -13.05
N GLN A 120 31.66 19.24 -13.61
CA GLN A 120 31.11 18.82 -14.91
C GLN A 120 29.58 18.65 -14.88
N VAL A 121 29.03 18.13 -13.77
CA VAL A 121 27.58 18.01 -13.60
C VAL A 121 26.92 19.38 -13.55
N TYR A 122 27.47 20.33 -12.79
CA TYR A 122 26.95 21.70 -12.73
C TYR A 122 27.09 22.40 -14.09
N GLU A 123 28.23 22.27 -14.77
CA GLU A 123 28.41 22.80 -16.12
C GLU A 123 27.41 22.21 -17.13
N PHE A 124 27.11 20.92 -17.03
CA PHE A 124 26.07 20.28 -17.84
C PHE A 124 24.67 20.80 -17.50
N LEU A 125 24.33 20.97 -16.22
CA LEU A 125 23.04 21.49 -15.79
C LEU A 125 22.81 22.95 -16.19
N ASP A 126 23.87 23.75 -16.19
CA ASP A 126 23.86 25.16 -16.61
C ASP A 126 24.00 25.32 -18.15
N SER A 127 24.37 24.25 -18.86
CA SER A 127 24.49 24.28 -20.31
C SER A 127 23.12 24.55 -20.97
N PRO A 128 23.07 25.37 -22.02
CA PRO A 128 21.81 25.68 -22.69
C PRO A 128 21.21 24.39 -23.29
N LEU A 129 19.92 24.17 -23.02
CA LEU A 129 19.20 23.02 -23.55
C LEU A 129 19.32 22.97 -25.08
N PRO A 130 19.51 21.77 -25.68
CA PRO A 130 19.59 21.64 -27.12
C PRO A 130 18.28 22.13 -27.76
N LEU A 131 18.41 22.85 -28.87
CA LEU A 131 17.28 23.31 -29.67
C LEU A 131 16.45 22.10 -30.11
N SER A 132 15.26 21.97 -29.52
CA SER A 132 14.27 20.95 -29.87
C SER A 132 13.02 21.63 -30.41
N LEU A 133 12.26 20.89 -31.21
CA LEU A 133 10.95 21.36 -31.67
C LEU A 133 10.04 21.57 -30.46
N PRO A 134 9.17 22.60 -30.48
CA PRO A 134 8.26 22.85 -29.37
C PRO A 134 7.40 21.62 -29.11
N PRO A 135 7.14 21.28 -27.83
CA PRO A 135 6.31 20.14 -27.49
C PRO A 135 4.90 20.33 -28.03
N ARG A 136 4.26 19.21 -28.41
CA ARG A 136 2.89 19.20 -28.88
C ARG A 136 1.96 19.71 -27.77
N SER A 137 1.01 20.59 -28.13
CA SER A 137 -0.02 21.07 -27.22
C SER A 137 -0.95 19.94 -26.77
N PHE A 138 -1.37 19.98 -25.51
CA PHE A 138 -2.40 19.11 -24.97
C PHE A 138 -3.79 19.50 -25.46
N THR A 139 -4.62 18.50 -25.67
CA THR A 139 -6.05 18.64 -25.99
C THR A 139 -6.93 18.42 -24.75
N PRO A 140 -8.13 19.03 -24.68
CA PRO A 140 -9.03 18.80 -23.55
C PRO A 140 -9.43 17.33 -23.37
N SER A 141 -9.47 16.56 -24.47
CA SER A 141 -9.74 15.13 -24.45
C SER A 141 -8.63 14.33 -23.76
N GLU A 142 -7.36 14.67 -24.02
CA GLU A 142 -6.21 14.06 -23.34
C GLU A 142 -6.23 14.36 -21.83
N VAL A 143 -6.48 15.62 -21.46
CA VAL A 143 -6.58 16.03 -20.05
C VAL A 143 -7.71 15.29 -19.34
N SER A 144 -8.89 15.22 -19.96
CA SER A 144 -10.03 14.47 -19.43
C SER A 144 -9.73 12.98 -19.27
N PHE A 145 -9.08 12.38 -20.26
CA PHE A 145 -8.68 10.98 -20.23
C PHE A 145 -7.71 10.68 -19.08
N ILE A 146 -6.70 11.53 -18.87
CA ILE A 146 -5.74 11.38 -17.77
C ILE A 146 -6.46 11.49 -16.42
N ILE A 147 -7.32 12.50 -16.24
CA ILE A 147 -8.08 12.70 -15.01
C ILE A 147 -8.96 11.48 -14.70
N SER A 148 -9.61 10.89 -15.71
CA SER A 148 -10.45 9.71 -15.53
C SER A 148 -9.69 8.50 -14.98
N ARG A 149 -8.40 8.37 -15.35
CA ARG A 149 -7.51 7.26 -14.96
C ARG A 149 -6.79 7.48 -13.63
N LEU A 150 -6.91 8.65 -13.00
CA LEU A 150 -6.27 8.90 -11.71
C LEU A 150 -6.77 7.92 -10.63
N PRO A 151 -5.88 7.32 -9.83
CA PRO A 151 -6.28 6.44 -8.74
C PRO A 151 -6.95 7.23 -7.61
N ASN A 152 -8.15 6.82 -7.20
CA ASN A 152 -8.97 7.53 -6.21
C ASN A 152 -8.34 7.62 -4.82
N ARG A 153 -7.34 6.78 -4.52
CA ARG A 153 -6.69 6.68 -3.20
C ARG A 153 -5.37 7.46 -3.09
N LYS A 154 -5.06 8.31 -4.08
CA LYS A 154 -3.90 9.19 -3.98
C LYS A 154 -4.18 10.30 -2.97
N SER A 155 -3.16 10.63 -2.18
CA SER A 155 -3.17 11.80 -1.30
C SER A 155 -3.32 13.07 -2.14
N PRO A 156 -4.10 14.06 -1.66
CA PRO A 156 -4.20 15.35 -2.33
C PRO A 156 -2.86 16.12 -2.25
N GLY A 157 -2.72 17.13 -3.12
CA GLY A 157 -1.61 18.08 -3.06
C GLY A 157 -1.78 19.12 -1.95
N TYR A 158 -0.95 20.17 -2.00
CA TYR A 158 -0.98 21.29 -1.05
C TYR A 158 -2.34 22.03 -1.03
N ASP A 159 -3.01 22.06 -2.17
CA ASP A 159 -4.34 22.65 -2.39
C ASP A 159 -5.49 21.78 -1.87
N LEU A 160 -5.19 20.59 -1.31
CA LEU A 160 -6.16 19.63 -0.80
C LEU A 160 -7.17 19.11 -1.85
N ILE A 161 -6.90 19.29 -3.15
CA ILE A 161 -7.78 18.79 -4.22
C ILE A 161 -7.56 17.28 -4.41
N THR A 162 -8.62 16.51 -4.21
CA THR A 162 -8.58 15.04 -4.31
C THR A 162 -8.92 14.54 -5.72
N ALA A 163 -8.44 13.34 -6.06
CA ALA A 163 -8.73 12.71 -7.36
C ALA A 163 -10.25 12.53 -7.64
N PRO A 164 -11.10 12.17 -6.67
CA PRO A 164 -12.55 12.17 -6.88
C PRO A 164 -13.12 13.53 -7.28
N ILE A 165 -12.63 14.63 -6.71
CA ILE A 165 -13.07 15.99 -7.07
C ILE A 165 -12.69 16.29 -8.52
N LEU A 166 -11.44 16.00 -8.91
CA LEU A 166 -10.97 16.20 -10.29
C LEU A 166 -11.83 15.49 -11.33
N LYS A 167 -12.29 14.27 -11.02
CA LYS A 167 -13.15 13.48 -11.92
C LYS A 167 -14.56 14.04 -12.11
N HIS A 168 -15.04 14.86 -11.18
CA HIS A 168 -16.37 15.47 -11.25
C HIS A 168 -16.32 16.94 -11.71
N LEU A 169 -15.18 17.40 -12.23
CA LEU A 169 -15.05 18.78 -12.71
C LEU A 169 -15.94 19.06 -13.92
N PRO A 170 -16.53 20.27 -14.01
CA PRO A 170 -17.29 20.66 -15.18
C PRO A 170 -16.36 20.87 -16.38
N ARG A 171 -16.90 20.70 -17.60
CA ARG A 171 -16.13 20.81 -18.85
C ARG A 171 -15.40 22.15 -19.01
N ARG A 172 -15.96 23.25 -18.48
CA ARG A 172 -15.31 24.58 -18.50
C ARG A 172 -13.97 24.57 -17.76
N VAL A 173 -13.89 23.87 -16.63
CA VAL A 173 -12.66 23.76 -15.84
C VAL A 173 -11.62 22.90 -16.56
N LEU A 174 -12.03 21.82 -17.25
CA LEU A 174 -11.12 21.02 -18.07
C LEU A 174 -10.46 21.84 -19.19
N ILE A 175 -11.23 22.71 -19.84
CA ILE A 175 -10.69 23.63 -20.87
C ILE A 175 -9.68 24.60 -20.25
N PHE A 176 -10.01 25.17 -19.07
CA PHE A 176 -9.11 26.07 -18.35
C PHE A 176 -7.80 25.40 -17.94
N LEU A 177 -7.85 24.17 -17.41
CA LEU A 177 -6.66 23.37 -17.09
C LEU A 177 -5.81 23.12 -18.33
N THR A 178 -6.44 22.79 -19.46
CA THR A 178 -5.73 22.59 -20.74
C THR A 178 -5.00 23.86 -21.17
N TYR A 179 -5.64 25.03 -21.00
CA TYR A 179 -5.01 26.33 -21.29
C TYR A 179 -3.80 26.60 -20.38
N ILE A 180 -3.91 26.30 -19.08
CA ILE A 180 -2.78 26.42 -18.14
C ILE A 180 -1.62 25.53 -18.58
N PHE A 181 -1.87 24.23 -18.83
CA PHE A 181 -0.80 23.31 -19.23
C PHE A 181 -0.12 23.71 -20.54
N ASN A 182 -0.89 24.16 -21.54
CA ASN A 182 -0.33 24.64 -22.80
C ASN A 182 0.43 25.96 -22.63
N THR A 183 0.01 26.81 -21.69
CA THR A 183 0.74 28.04 -21.36
C THR A 183 2.08 27.71 -20.71
N VAL A 184 2.11 26.77 -19.77
CA VAL A 184 3.35 26.27 -19.15
C VAL A 184 4.31 25.71 -20.20
N LEU A 185 3.83 24.91 -21.16
CA LEU A 185 4.66 24.42 -22.26
C LEU A 185 5.22 25.54 -23.14
N ARG A 186 4.44 26.61 -23.37
CA ARG A 186 4.86 27.75 -24.20
C ARG A 186 5.83 28.67 -23.49
N THR A 187 5.64 28.92 -22.20
CA THR A 187 6.47 29.84 -21.41
C THR A 187 7.63 29.15 -20.72
N THR A 188 7.67 27.81 -20.73
CA THR A 188 8.62 26.99 -19.98
C THR A 188 8.72 27.34 -18.49
N HIS A 189 7.65 27.95 -17.95
CA HIS A 189 7.61 28.45 -16.58
C HIS A 189 6.85 27.47 -15.70
N PHE A 190 7.55 26.89 -14.72
CA PHE A 190 6.97 25.99 -13.72
C PHE A 190 6.72 26.76 -12.42
N PRO A 191 5.61 26.48 -11.71
CA PRO A 191 5.38 27.09 -10.40
C PRO A 191 6.48 26.67 -9.42
N LEU A 192 6.96 27.63 -8.63
CA LEU A 192 7.78 27.35 -7.45
C LEU A 192 6.87 26.71 -6.40
N ILE A 193 7.30 25.57 -5.86
CA ILE A 193 6.59 24.83 -4.79
C ILE A 193 6.79 25.55 -3.47
#